data_AF-A0A1H9TB54-F1
#
_entry.id   AF-A0A1H9TB54-F1
#
_cell.length_a   1.000
_cell.length_b   1.000
_cell.length_c   1.000
_cell.angle_alpha   90.00
_cell.angle_beta   90.00
_cell.angle_gamma   90.00
#
_symmetry.space_group_name_H-M   'P 1'
#
loop_
_entity.id
_entity.type
_entity.pdbx_description
1 polymer ?
#
loop_
_entity_poly.entity_id
_entity_poly.type
_entity_poly.pdbx_seq_one_letter_code
_entity_poly.pdbx_strand_id
1 'polypeptide(L)' 'MDKKMCWILIFVTIAVNVVMVQWTVESYLGREFNQVVIYSGISVVSAFIAFFVFLNWRKLEYAEENQQ' A
#
# COMPACT_ATOMS: atom_id res chain seq x y z
N MET A 1 -5.81 -7.33 -15.95
CA MET A 1 -5.82 -7.98 -14.62
C MET A 1 -7.26 -8.14 -14.23
N ASP A 2 -7.65 -9.31 -13.75
CA ASP A 2 -9.02 -9.54 -13.27
C ASP A 2 -9.36 -8.50 -12.19
N LYS A 3 -10.52 -7.83 -12.28
CA LYS A 3 -10.94 -6.77 -11.31
C LYS A 3 -10.81 -7.25 -9.86
N LYS A 4 -11.15 -8.53 -9.62
CA LYS A 4 -11.06 -9.18 -8.31
C LYS A 4 -9.63 -9.26 -7.81
N MET A 5 -8.67 -9.55 -8.69
CA MET A 5 -7.25 -9.68 -8.35
C MET A 5 -6.63 -8.32 -8.00
N CYS A 6 -7.04 -7.24 -8.68
CA CYS A 6 -6.57 -5.88 -8.38
C CYS A 6 -7.07 -5.40 -7.01
N TRP A 7 -8.34 -5.69 -6.69
CA TRP A 7 -8.93 -5.33 -5.40
C TRP A 7 -8.28 -6.09 -4.23
N ILE A 8 -8.01 -7.39 -4.42
CA ILE A 8 -7.25 -8.20 -3.44
C ILE A 8 -5.84 -7.62 -3.25
N LEU A 9 -5.16 -7.23 -4.34
CA LEU A 9 -3.81 -6.63 -4.26
C LEU A 9 -3.82 -5.34 -3.44
N ILE A 10 -4.79 -4.46 -3.66
CA ILE A 10 -4.92 -3.20 -2.90
C ILE A 10 -5.19 -3.50 -1.42
N PHE A 11 -6.10 -4.43 -1.14
CA PHE A 11 -6.44 -4.81 0.24
C PHE A 11 -5.24 -5.39 1.00
N VAL A 12 -4.51 -6.31 0.36
CA VAL A 12 -3.28 -6.91 0.94
C VAL A 12 -2.22 -5.84 1.13
N THR A 13 -2.03 -4.94 0.16
CA THR A 13 -1.02 -3.87 0.27
C THR A 13 -1.33 -2.92 1.44
N ILE A 14 -2.61 -2.58 1.66
CA ILE A 14 -3.04 -1.77 2.80
C ILE A 14 -2.80 -2.50 4.13
N ALA A 15 -3.15 -3.78 4.22
CA ALA A 15 -2.94 -4.57 5.43
C ALA A 15 -1.46 -4.63 5.83
N VAL A 16 -0.57 -4.88 4.87
CA VAL A 16 0.88 -4.87 5.10
C VAL A 16 1.38 -3.48 5.52
N ASN A 17 0.83 -2.41 4.92
CA ASN A 17 1.19 -1.04 5.28
C ASN A 17 0.83 -0.72 6.74
N VAL A 18 -0.37 -1.10 7.20
CA VAL A 18 -0.82 -0.91 8.58
C VAL A 18 0.08 -1.64 9.57
N VAL A 19 0.46 -2.90 9.27
CA VAL A 19 1.37 -3.68 10.12
C VAL A 19 2.75 -3.01 10.21
N MET A 20 3.32 -2.52 9.10
CA MET A 20 4.60 -1.81 9.14
C MET A 20 4.56 -0.52 9.94
N VAL A 21 3.45 0.24 9.88
CA VAL A 21 3.29 1.45 10.71
C VAL A 21 3.22 1.07 12.19
N GLN A 22 2.51 -0.01 12.53
CA GLN A 22 2.45 -0.48 13.92
C GLN A 22 3.84 -0.84 14.45
N TRP A 23 4.65 -1.54 13.66
CA TRP A 23 6.03 -1.88 14.02
C TRP A 23 6.92 -0.63 14.12
N THR A 24 6.67 0.38 13.29
CA THR A 24 7.37 1.67 13.38
C THR A 24 7.08 2.36 14.71
N VAL A 25 5.83 2.33 15.19
CA VAL A 25 5.44 2.89 16.49
C VAL A 25 6.09 2.12 17.64
N GLU A 26 6.13 0.79 17.54
CA GLU A 26 6.76 -0.07 18.54
C GLU A 26 8.28 0.15 18.61
N SER A 27 8.99 0.21 17.47
CA SER A 27 10.42 0.53 17.42
C SER A 27 10.70 1.96 17.92
N TYR A 28 9.79 2.92 17.72
CA TYR A 28 9.94 4.28 18.24
C TYR A 28 9.85 4.31 19.76
N LEU A 29 8.88 3.59 20.33
CA LEU A 29 8.73 3.42 21.78
C LEU A 29 9.91 2.64 22.39
N GLY A 30 10.46 1.67 21.67
CA GLY A 30 11.66 0.91 22.05
C GLY A 30 12.98 1.70 21.96
N ARG A 31 12.95 2.97 21.53
CA ARG A 31 14.14 3.80 21.20
C ARG A 31 15.08 3.18 20.16
N GLU A 32 14.58 2.27 19.33
CA GLU A 32 15.34 1.65 18.24
C GLU A 32 15.21 2.50 16.96
N PHE A 33 15.74 3.73 17.02
CA PHE A 33 15.57 4.74 15.95
C PHE A 33 16.06 4.30 14.58
N ASN A 34 17.04 3.40 14.52
CA ASN A 34 17.55 2.86 13.25
C ASN A 34 16.49 2.01 12.53
N GLN A 35 15.69 1.24 13.28
CA GLN A 35 14.61 0.43 12.71
C GLN A 35 13.40 1.29 12.31
N VAL A 36 13.11 2.34 13.09
CA VAL A 36 12.02 3.30 12.79
C VAL A 36 12.19 3.91 11.41
N VAL A 37 13.39 4.36 11.05
CA VAL A 37 13.67 4.98 9.74
C VAL A 37 13.48 3.96 8.61
N ILE A 38 13.91 2.73 8.80
CA ILE A 38 13.78 1.65 7.80
C ILE A 38 12.29 1.30 7.59
N TYR A 39 11.54 1.03 8.66
CA TYR A 39 10.13 0.66 8.56
C TYR A 39 9.26 1.81 8.04
N SER A 40 9.54 3.05 8.45
CA SER A 40 8.88 4.23 7.91
C SER A 40 9.14 4.40 6.42
N GLY A 41 10.40 4.22 5.98
CA GLY A 41 10.75 4.27 4.55
C GLY A 41 10.00 3.22 3.72
N ILE A 42 9.93 1.98 4.19
CA ILE A 42 9.21 0.91 3.48
C ILE A 42 7.70 1.15 3.49
N SER A 43 7.15 1.71 4.58
CA SER A 43 5.75 2.10 4.66
C SER A 43 5.40 3.19 3.65
N VAL A 44 6.24 4.21 3.51
CA VAL A 44 6.03 5.27 2.50
C VAL A 44 6.08 4.69 1.08
N VAL A 45 7.08 3.87 0.77
CA VAL A 45 7.21 3.26 -0.57
C VAL A 45 6.03 2.35 -0.89
N SER A 46 5.59 1.52 0.06
CA SER A 46 4.42 0.64 -0.12
C SER A 46 3.13 1.43 -0.31
N ALA A 47 2.95 2.57 0.38
CA ALA A 47 1.81 3.46 0.18
C ALA A 47 1.80 4.07 -1.24
N PHE A 48 2.96 4.49 -1.77
CA PHE A 48 3.06 4.96 -3.15
C PHE A 48 2.72 3.86 -4.15
N ILE A 49 3.22 2.63 -3.96
CA ILE A 49 2.89 1.50 -4.84
C ILE A 49 1.38 1.22 -4.81
N ALA A 50 0.76 1.19 -3.62
CA ALA A 50 -0.68 1.01 -3.48
C ALA A 50 -1.47 2.08 -4.23
N PHE A 51 -1.02 3.35 -4.13
CA PHE A 51 -1.62 4.47 -4.83
C PHE A 51 -1.52 4.34 -6.35
N PHE A 52 -0.36 3.95 -6.89
CA PHE A 52 -0.20 3.70 -8.32
C PHE A 52 -1.04 2.53 -8.81
N VAL A 53 -1.11 1.44 -8.05
CA VAL A 53 -1.98 0.29 -8.37
C VAL A 53 -3.45 0.71 -8.38
N PHE A 54 -3.88 1.52 -7.40
CA PHE A 54 -5.22 2.08 -7.35
C PHE A 54 -5.53 2.99 -8.55
N LEU A 55 -4.60 3.87 -8.95
CA LEU A 55 -4.77 4.72 -10.12
C LEU A 55 -4.85 3.91 -11.42
N ASN A 56 -4.06 2.84 -11.55
CA ASN A 56 -4.11 1.95 -12.70
C ASN A 56 -5.42 1.17 -12.74
N TRP A 57 -5.89 0.65 -11.61
CA TRP A 57 -7.20 0.00 -11.52
C TRP A 57 -8.32 0.96 -11.92
N ARG A 58 -8.30 2.18 -11.39
CA ARG A 58 -9.29 3.21 -11.70
C ARG A 58 -9.29 3.58 -13.18
N LYS A 59 -8.11 3.70 -13.82
CA LYS A 59 -8.01 3.91 -15.28
C LYS A 59 -8.59 2.75 -16.08
N LEU A 60 -8.39 1.52 -15.62
CA LEU A 60 -8.86 0.31 -16.30
C LEU A 60 -10.40 0.18 -16.20
N GLU A 61 -10.95 0.48 -15.03
CA GLU A 61 -12.40 0.53 -14.76
C GLU A 61 -13.10 1.57 -15.67
N TYR A 62 -12.61 2.80 -15.71
CA TYR A 62 -13.19 3.87 -16.54
C TYR A 62 -12.97 3.67 -18.04
N ALA A 63 -11.93 2.93 -18.45
CA ALA A 63 -11.73 2.59 -19.85
C ALA A 63 -12.74 1.53 -20.33
N GLU A 64 -13.08 0.55 -19.48
CA GLU A 64 -14.16 -0.41 -19.74
C GLU A 64 -15.53 0.29 -19.78
N GLU A 65 -15.82 1.22 -18.86
CA GLU A 65 -17.10 1.96 -18.84
C GLU A 65 -17.35 2.82 -20.09
N ASN A 66 -16.30 3.33 -20.75
CA ASN A 66 -16.45 4.11 -21.99
C ASN A 66 -16.60 3.24 -23.25
N GLN A 67 -16.47 1.91 -23.14
CA GLN A 67 -16.67 0.98 -24.26
C GLN A 67 -18.02 0.24 -24.20
N GLN A 68 -18.87 0.53 -23.22
CA GLN A 68 -20.21 -0.05 -23.08
C GLN A 68 -21.31 0.88 -23.60
#